data_AF-A0A2E8D983-F1
#
_entry.id   AF-A0A2E8D983-F1
#
_cell.length_a   1.000
_cell.length_b   1.000
_cell.length_c   1.000
_cell.angle_alpha   90.00
_cell.angle_beta   90.00
_cell.angle_gamma   90.00
#
_symmetry.space_group_name_H-M   'P 1'
#
loop_
_entity.id
_entity.type
_entity.pdbx_description
1 polymer ?
#
loop_
_entity_poly.entity_id
_entity_poly.type
_entity_poly.pdbx_seq_one_letter_code
_entity_poly.pdbx_strand_id
1 'polypeptide(L)'
;MEEIRRQVAVARRRMVTQQFVGILPWALLVALVVAIIGLAIPKLWVLNVASDVWVWSWLGGSVAVGLLFAIIETYFTRRAPMDAAIEIDRRFGLKERVSSALSLDPEETETEAGQALVSDAVRRVGALEVNEKFGVTANWRVLLPVLPALIALAIVLVPDAQDKAKAASSVDAKTKEQIKRSAQALKARLAKKRESIEQSGLKDAEEIFKKLHQGIDELSKNGELGRKQALVKINDLQKQLDERRKALGDPEKMQKQFEGLKDLSRGPADKLAKAMKESNFNEAMKQLEQMKDKLKSGDLSEEEQKQLAKQLQQMKGKMEEMVNAQEDAKRQLEQQIREKVAQGDLEGAGELQRKLDKLQQQDRQMEQLQEMASKLGKASEALENGDSQTAQAELSEFSDQLDQMQSEMDQLQSLDEIMDEIASAKDSMNCEECAGAG
;
A
#
# COMPACT_ATOMS: atom_id res chain seq x y z
N MET A 1 -44.58 -43.31 60.08
CA MET A 1 -43.31 -42.55 60.04
C MET A 1 -42.78 -42.28 58.63
N GLU A 2 -42.76 -43.27 57.73
CA GLU A 2 -42.22 -43.08 56.36
C GLU A 2 -42.93 -41.98 55.57
N GLU A 3 -44.27 -41.92 55.62
CA GLU A 3 -45.06 -40.90 54.91
C GLU A 3 -44.73 -39.47 55.40
N ILE A 4 -44.56 -39.30 56.71
CA ILE A 4 -44.14 -38.02 57.31
C ILE A 4 -42.76 -37.62 56.79
N ARG A 5 -41.78 -38.54 56.84
CA ARG A 5 -40.42 -38.28 56.34
C ARG A 5 -40.42 -37.96 54.84
N ARG A 6 -41.27 -38.61 54.05
CA ARG A 6 -41.43 -38.35 52.61
C ARG A 6 -41.92 -36.92 52.35
N GLN A 7 -43.00 -36.49 53.00
CA GLN A 7 -43.55 -35.15 52.81
C GLN A 7 -42.62 -34.05 53.34
N VAL A 8 -41.97 -34.28 54.48
CA VAL A 8 -40.92 -33.40 55.03
C VAL A 8 -39.74 -33.28 54.06
N ALA A 9 -39.32 -34.38 53.42
CA ALA A 9 -38.24 -34.35 52.43
C ALA A 9 -38.64 -33.55 51.18
N VAL A 10 -39.88 -33.65 50.71
CA VAL A 10 -40.39 -32.84 49.58
C VAL A 10 -40.41 -31.35 49.92
N ALA A 11 -40.95 -30.99 51.08
CA ALA A 11 -40.96 -29.59 51.56
C ALA A 11 -39.53 -29.05 51.72
N ARG A 12 -38.63 -29.84 52.30
CA ARG A 12 -37.22 -29.48 52.46
C ARG A 12 -36.55 -29.21 51.11
N ARG A 13 -36.71 -30.10 50.12
CA ARG A 13 -36.14 -29.89 48.78
C ARG A 13 -36.63 -28.57 48.18
N ARG A 14 -37.93 -28.29 48.25
CA ARG A 14 -38.51 -27.04 47.72
C ARG A 14 -38.00 -25.80 48.43
N MET A 15 -37.85 -25.83 49.76
CA MET A 15 -37.25 -24.72 50.50
C MET A 15 -35.78 -24.48 50.14
N VAL A 16 -35.00 -25.55 49.96
CA VAL A 16 -33.61 -25.47 49.50
C VAL A 16 -33.55 -24.92 48.07
N THR A 17 -34.46 -25.34 47.18
CA THR A 17 -34.57 -24.77 45.83
C THR A 17 -34.92 -23.27 45.88
N GLN A 18 -35.87 -22.85 46.73
CA GLN A 18 -36.21 -21.45 46.90
C GLN A 18 -35.02 -20.63 47.42
N GLN A 19 -34.24 -21.19 48.35
CA GLN A 19 -33.03 -20.57 48.88
C GLN A 19 -31.95 -20.43 47.80
N PHE A 20 -31.73 -21.47 47.00
CA PHE A 20 -30.83 -21.42 45.85
C PHE A 20 -31.23 -20.35 44.84
N VAL A 21 -32.51 -20.28 44.47
CA VAL A 21 -33.06 -19.24 43.57
C VAL A 21 -32.93 -17.83 44.17
N GLY A 22 -32.86 -17.70 45.49
CA GLY A 22 -32.59 -16.43 46.18
C GLY A 22 -31.12 -16.02 46.18
N ILE A 23 -30.19 -16.97 46.32
CA ILE A 23 -28.74 -16.73 46.41
C ILE A 23 -28.11 -16.60 45.02
N LEU A 24 -28.54 -17.43 44.07
CA LEU A 24 -27.97 -17.53 42.73
C LEU A 24 -27.87 -16.18 41.99
N PRO A 25 -28.91 -15.32 41.98
CA PRO A 25 -28.82 -14.05 41.25
C PRO A 25 -27.77 -13.09 41.84
N TRP A 26 -27.57 -13.11 43.16
CA TRP A 26 -26.54 -12.31 43.82
C TRP A 26 -25.14 -12.86 43.57
N ALA A 27 -24.97 -14.19 43.65
CA ALA A 27 -23.71 -14.84 43.34
C ALA A 27 -23.27 -14.57 41.89
N LEU A 28 -24.21 -14.67 40.94
CA LEU A 28 -23.95 -14.36 39.52
C LEU A 28 -23.69 -12.87 39.30
N LEU A 29 -24.42 -11.97 39.98
CA LEU A 29 -24.18 -10.53 39.86
C LEU A 29 -22.75 -10.17 40.27
N VAL A 30 -22.29 -10.65 41.44
CA VAL A 30 -20.93 -10.36 41.92
C VAL A 30 -19.89 -10.93 40.96
N ALA A 31 -20.06 -12.18 40.51
CA ALA A 31 -19.13 -12.81 39.59
C ALA A 31 -19.07 -12.10 38.23
N LEU A 32 -20.21 -11.68 37.68
CA LEU A 32 -20.27 -10.96 36.40
C LEU A 32 -19.69 -9.55 36.51
N VAL A 33 -19.84 -8.85 37.64
CA VAL A 33 -19.18 -7.55 37.86
C VAL A 33 -17.66 -7.71 37.83
N VAL A 34 -17.12 -8.78 38.43
CA VAL A 34 -15.68 -9.08 38.35
C VAL A 34 -15.27 -9.40 36.90
N ALA A 35 -16.09 -10.15 36.16
CA ALA A 35 -15.83 -10.43 34.75
C ALA A 35 -15.80 -9.18 33.88
N ILE A 36 -16.72 -8.22 34.11
CA ILE A 36 -16.73 -6.92 33.41
C ILE A 36 -15.39 -6.20 33.60
N ILE A 37 -14.85 -6.19 34.82
CA ILE A 37 -13.54 -5.58 35.10
C ILE A 37 -12.45 -6.30 34.31
N GLY A 38 -12.42 -7.64 34.32
CA GLY A 38 -11.45 -8.42 33.56
C GLY A 38 -11.55 -8.25 32.04
N LEU A 39 -12.76 -8.11 31.51
CA LEU A 39 -13.03 -7.86 30.09
C LEU A 39 -12.66 -6.43 29.65
N ALA A 40 -12.67 -5.47 30.58
CA ALA A 40 -12.26 -4.09 30.29
C ALA A 40 -10.73 -3.93 30.21
N ILE A 41 -9.94 -4.83 30.81
CA ILE A 41 -8.47 -4.71 30.83
C ILE A 41 -7.88 -4.69 29.40
N PRO A 42 -8.17 -5.64 28.50
CA PRO A 42 -7.68 -5.59 27.11
C PRO A 42 -8.17 -4.38 26.29
N LYS A 43 -9.27 -3.75 26.72
CA LYS A 43 -9.82 -2.54 26.06
C LYS A 43 -9.07 -1.28 26.45
N LEU A 44 -8.44 -1.27 27.63
CA LEU A 44 -7.67 -0.14 28.11
C LEU A 44 -6.16 -0.35 27.87
N TRP A 45 -5.68 -1.58 28.04
CA TRP A 45 -4.26 -1.94 28.06
C TRP A 45 -3.98 -3.05 27.05
N VAL A 46 -2.85 -2.95 26.35
CA VAL A 46 -2.48 -3.96 25.34
C VAL A 46 -1.93 -5.21 26.02
N LEU A 47 -2.64 -6.32 25.87
CA LEU A 47 -2.26 -7.63 26.40
C LEU A 47 -1.93 -8.60 25.26
N ASN A 48 -0.88 -9.40 25.43
CA ASN A 48 -0.41 -10.37 24.43
C ASN A 48 -1.09 -11.75 24.55
N VAL A 49 -2.38 -11.77 24.90
CA VAL A 49 -3.17 -12.99 25.09
C VAL A 49 -4.19 -13.08 23.97
N ALA A 50 -4.44 -14.28 23.44
CA ALA A 50 -5.47 -14.50 22.44
C ALA A 50 -6.83 -14.01 22.96
N SER A 51 -7.43 -13.03 22.26
CA SER A 51 -8.64 -12.34 22.69
C SER A 51 -9.79 -13.31 23.00
N ASP A 52 -9.96 -14.35 22.16
CA ASP A 52 -10.98 -15.38 22.35
C ASP A 52 -10.80 -16.15 23.66
N VAL A 53 -9.57 -16.60 23.95
CA VAL A 53 -9.29 -17.35 25.18
C VAL A 53 -9.52 -16.46 26.40
N TRP A 54 -9.15 -15.18 26.34
CA TRP A 54 -9.36 -14.25 27.45
C TRP A 54 -10.85 -14.02 27.73
N VAL A 55 -11.63 -13.73 26.69
CA VAL A 55 -13.07 -13.46 26.78
C VAL A 55 -13.82 -14.68 27.33
N TRP A 56 -13.60 -15.86 26.76
CA TRP A 56 -14.25 -17.08 27.22
C TRP A 56 -13.81 -17.50 28.63
N SER A 57 -12.56 -17.22 29.02
CA SER A 57 -12.08 -17.50 30.39
C SER A 57 -12.80 -16.65 31.42
N TRP A 58 -12.99 -15.36 31.16
CA TRP A 58 -13.69 -14.46 32.08
C TRP A 58 -15.21 -14.67 32.09
N LEU A 59 -15.83 -14.85 30.92
CA LEU A 59 -17.27 -15.13 30.84
C LEU A 59 -17.63 -16.50 31.39
N GLY A 60 -16.98 -17.56 30.90
CA GLY A 60 -17.24 -18.93 31.34
C GLY A 60 -16.81 -19.16 32.78
N GLY A 61 -15.64 -18.64 33.16
CA GLY A 61 -15.09 -18.79 34.51
C GLY A 61 -15.95 -18.11 35.57
N SER A 62 -16.44 -16.88 35.33
CA SER A 62 -17.28 -16.17 36.29
C SER A 62 -18.64 -16.84 36.50
N VAL A 63 -19.29 -17.31 35.42
CA VAL A 63 -20.55 -18.06 35.54
C VAL A 63 -20.35 -19.36 36.31
N ALA A 64 -19.28 -20.11 36.02
CA ALA A 64 -18.96 -21.35 36.73
C ALA A 64 -18.70 -21.08 38.23
N VAL A 65 -17.89 -20.07 38.56
CA VAL A 65 -17.58 -19.70 39.94
C VAL A 65 -18.84 -19.23 40.68
N GLY A 66 -19.67 -18.40 40.05
CA GLY A 66 -20.93 -17.92 40.65
C GLY A 66 -21.92 -19.07 40.93
N LEU A 67 -22.04 -20.03 40.01
CA LEU A 67 -22.87 -21.22 40.20
C LEU A 67 -22.33 -22.11 41.33
N LEU A 68 -21.02 -22.39 41.35
CA LEU A 68 -20.40 -23.19 42.39
C LEU A 68 -20.55 -22.53 43.75
N PHE A 69 -20.34 -21.22 43.85
CA PHE A 69 -20.53 -20.47 45.08
C PHE A 69 -21.98 -20.57 45.56
N ALA A 70 -22.96 -20.38 44.68
CA ALA A 70 -24.38 -20.51 45.05
C ALA A 70 -24.73 -21.92 45.54
N ILE A 71 -24.18 -22.97 44.92
CA ILE A 71 -24.39 -24.37 45.34
C ILE A 71 -23.76 -24.61 46.71
N ILE A 72 -22.51 -24.18 46.90
CA ILE A 72 -21.76 -24.35 48.16
C ILE A 72 -22.47 -23.62 49.29
N GLU A 73 -22.82 -22.35 49.09
CA GLU A 73 -23.51 -21.54 50.08
C GLU A 73 -24.87 -22.14 50.43
N THR A 74 -25.63 -22.59 49.43
CA THR A 74 -26.92 -23.26 49.67
C THR A 74 -26.73 -24.58 50.41
N TYR A 75 -25.65 -25.32 50.17
CA TYR A 75 -25.36 -26.58 50.85
C TYR A 75 -25.03 -26.36 52.33
N PHE A 76 -24.23 -25.34 52.65
CA PHE A 76 -23.85 -25.02 54.03
C PHE A 76 -24.99 -24.35 54.81
N THR A 77 -25.80 -23.54 54.14
CA THR A 77 -26.95 -22.84 54.76
C THR A 77 -28.27 -23.58 54.61
N ARG A 78 -28.26 -24.84 54.14
CA ARG A 78 -29.48 -25.63 53.92
C ARG A 78 -30.25 -25.84 55.21
N ARG A 79 -31.57 -25.70 55.14
CA ARG A 79 -32.46 -25.97 56.28
C ARG A 79 -32.44 -27.42 56.71
N ALA A 80 -32.51 -27.64 58.03
CA ALA A 80 -32.58 -28.97 58.62
C ALA A 80 -33.96 -29.61 58.31
N PRO A 81 -34.06 -30.95 58.33
CA PRO A 81 -35.35 -31.63 58.20
C PRO A 81 -36.38 -31.19 59.26
N MET A 82 -35.92 -30.87 60.48
CA MET A 82 -36.78 -30.39 61.55
C MET A 82 -37.40 -29.02 61.22
N ASP A 83 -36.62 -28.09 60.64
CA ASP A 83 -37.15 -26.79 60.18
C ASP A 83 -38.26 -26.96 59.13
N ALA A 84 -38.13 -27.99 58.29
CA ALA A 84 -39.16 -28.31 57.29
C ALA A 84 -40.43 -28.88 57.93
N ALA A 85 -40.31 -29.70 58.97
CA ALA A 85 -41.46 -30.18 59.75
C ALA A 85 -42.19 -29.02 60.43
N ILE A 86 -41.47 -28.11 61.10
CA ILE A 86 -42.03 -26.91 61.73
C ILE A 86 -42.72 -26.00 60.69
N GLU A 87 -42.09 -25.79 59.53
CA GLU A 87 -42.68 -24.96 58.48
C GLU A 87 -43.92 -25.60 57.85
N ILE A 88 -43.97 -26.94 57.72
CA ILE A 88 -45.18 -27.66 57.31
C ILE A 88 -46.30 -27.42 58.32
N ASP A 89 -46.03 -27.61 59.62
CA ASP A 89 -47.03 -27.41 60.66
C ASP A 89 -47.57 -25.97 60.64
N ARG A 90 -46.68 -25.00 60.45
CA ARG A 90 -47.03 -23.58 60.38
C ARG A 90 -47.87 -23.24 59.14
N ARG A 91 -47.48 -23.68 57.94
CA ARG A 91 -48.18 -23.35 56.68
C ARG A 91 -49.51 -24.05 56.53
N PHE A 92 -49.62 -25.27 57.05
CA PHE A 92 -50.84 -26.08 56.97
C PHE A 92 -51.69 -26.02 58.25
N GLY A 93 -51.26 -25.30 59.28
CA GLY A 93 -52.03 -25.10 60.52
C GLY A 93 -52.20 -26.39 61.34
N LEU A 94 -51.21 -27.29 61.27
CA LEU A 94 -51.30 -28.63 61.85
C LEU A 94 -51.05 -28.65 63.36
N LYS A 95 -50.70 -27.52 63.98
CA LYS A 95 -50.46 -27.38 65.44
C LYS A 95 -49.36 -28.32 65.93
N GLU A 96 -48.17 -28.22 65.33
CA GLU A 96 -46.94 -28.94 65.73
C GLU A 96 -47.00 -30.48 65.62
N ARG A 97 -48.06 -31.05 65.06
CA ARG A 97 -48.22 -32.51 64.93
C ARG A 97 -47.07 -33.17 64.16
N VAL A 98 -46.57 -32.54 63.11
CA VAL A 98 -45.50 -33.10 62.27
C VAL A 98 -44.15 -32.97 62.95
N SER A 99 -43.85 -31.82 63.55
CA SER A 99 -42.63 -31.58 64.31
C SER A 99 -42.56 -32.45 65.56
N SER A 100 -43.66 -32.57 66.32
CA SER A 100 -43.73 -33.37 67.53
C SER A 100 -43.64 -34.87 67.22
N ALA A 101 -44.31 -35.35 66.16
CA ALA A 101 -44.16 -36.75 65.75
C ALA A 101 -42.74 -37.08 65.24
N LEU A 102 -42.02 -36.10 64.69
CA LEU A 102 -40.65 -36.28 64.21
C LEU A 102 -39.60 -36.13 65.34
N SER A 103 -39.93 -35.49 66.45
CA SER A 103 -39.05 -35.29 67.60
C SER A 103 -39.09 -36.43 68.62
N LEU A 104 -40.05 -37.36 68.51
CA LEU A 104 -40.14 -38.51 69.42
C LEU A 104 -38.90 -39.40 69.30
N ASP A 105 -38.35 -39.78 70.45
CA ASP A 105 -37.32 -40.81 70.51
C ASP A 105 -37.90 -42.21 70.22
N PRO A 106 -37.10 -43.19 69.77
CA PRO A 106 -37.59 -44.54 69.45
C PRO A 106 -38.41 -45.18 70.57
N GLU A 107 -37.98 -45.02 71.83
CA GLU A 107 -38.69 -45.54 73.00
C GLU A 107 -40.06 -44.86 73.20
N GLU A 108 -40.15 -43.55 72.94
CA GLU A 108 -41.40 -42.80 73.05
C GLU A 108 -42.38 -43.16 71.93
N THR A 109 -41.88 -43.47 70.73
CA THR A 109 -42.72 -43.90 69.61
C THR A 109 -43.41 -45.25 69.83
N GLU A 110 -42.90 -46.09 70.73
CA GLU A 110 -43.50 -47.38 71.06
C GLU A 110 -44.64 -47.27 72.09
N THR A 111 -44.71 -46.17 72.84
CA THR A 111 -45.80 -45.91 73.79
C THR A 111 -47.13 -45.73 73.08
N GLU A 112 -48.25 -46.07 73.74
CA GLU A 112 -49.59 -45.87 73.18
C GLU A 112 -49.84 -44.41 72.78
N ALA A 113 -49.35 -43.46 73.57
CA ALA A 113 -49.45 -42.03 73.29
C ALA A 113 -48.61 -41.61 72.07
N GLY A 114 -47.39 -42.14 71.92
CA GLY A 114 -46.53 -41.91 70.76
C GLY A 114 -47.12 -42.46 69.47
N GLN A 115 -47.67 -43.68 69.50
CA GLN A 115 -48.36 -44.29 68.36
C GLN A 115 -49.62 -43.50 67.96
N ALA A 116 -50.38 -42.99 68.93
CA ALA A 116 -51.52 -42.11 68.69
C ALA A 116 -51.10 -40.80 67.99
N LEU A 117 -50.01 -40.16 68.45
CA LEU A 117 -49.48 -38.94 67.82
C LEU A 117 -49.00 -39.19 66.39
N VAL A 118 -48.24 -40.27 66.16
CA VAL A 118 -47.72 -40.63 64.83
C VAL A 118 -48.87 -40.95 63.87
N SER A 119 -49.89 -41.68 64.32
CA SER A 119 -51.04 -42.04 63.48
C SER A 119 -51.91 -40.82 63.12
N ASP A 120 -52.12 -39.88 64.05
CA ASP A 120 -52.80 -38.60 63.76
C ASP A 120 -51.98 -37.77 62.75
N ALA A 121 -50.67 -37.65 62.97
CA ALA A 121 -49.78 -36.92 62.07
C ALA A 121 -49.75 -37.53 60.66
N VAL A 122 -49.67 -38.86 60.51
CA VAL A 122 -49.72 -39.54 59.19
C VAL A 122 -51.05 -39.27 58.49
N ARG A 123 -52.18 -39.38 59.20
CA ARG A 123 -53.51 -39.16 58.62
C ARG A 123 -53.67 -37.73 58.11
N ARG A 124 -53.17 -36.74 58.88
CA ARG A 124 -53.24 -35.33 58.51
C ARG A 124 -52.29 -34.98 57.38
N VAL A 125 -51.08 -35.54 57.37
CA VAL A 125 -50.05 -35.27 56.36
C VAL A 125 -50.35 -35.94 55.02
N GLY A 126 -50.94 -37.14 55.02
CA GLY A 126 -51.26 -37.86 53.78
C GLY A 126 -52.28 -37.15 52.89
N ALA A 127 -53.10 -36.26 53.45
CA ALA A 127 -54.08 -35.45 52.72
C ALA A 127 -53.52 -34.09 52.24
N LEU A 128 -52.24 -33.80 52.48
CA LEU A 128 -51.66 -32.50 52.15
C LEU A 128 -50.99 -32.50 50.77
N GLU A 129 -51.36 -31.53 49.96
CA GLU A 129 -50.60 -31.18 48.77
C GLU A 129 -49.50 -30.17 49.13
N VAL A 130 -48.35 -30.67 49.58
CA VAL A 130 -47.17 -29.86 49.94
C VAL A 130 -46.78 -28.87 48.82
N ASN A 131 -47.10 -29.21 47.57
CA ASN A 131 -46.78 -28.41 46.41
C ASN A 131 -47.47 -27.04 46.36
N GLU A 132 -48.69 -26.92 46.87
CA GLU A 132 -49.49 -25.68 46.78
C GLU A 132 -48.92 -24.56 47.67
N LYS A 133 -48.55 -24.91 48.91
CA LYS A 133 -48.05 -23.93 49.89
C LYS A 133 -46.53 -23.76 49.90
N PHE A 134 -45.80 -24.59 49.17
CA PHE A 134 -44.33 -24.50 49.00
C PHE A 134 -43.98 -24.21 47.54
N GLY A 135 -44.62 -23.20 46.94
CA GLY A 135 -44.28 -22.69 45.62
C GLY A 135 -42.89 -22.04 45.58
N VAL A 136 -42.13 -22.31 44.52
CA VAL A 136 -40.88 -21.59 44.23
C VAL A 136 -41.28 -20.28 43.56
N THR A 137 -41.07 -19.15 44.25
CA THR A 137 -41.39 -17.83 43.70
C THR A 137 -40.12 -17.19 43.16
N ALA A 138 -40.10 -16.94 41.86
CA ALA A 138 -39.09 -16.09 41.24
C ALA A 138 -39.50 -14.63 41.48
N ASN A 139 -38.71 -13.92 42.29
CA ASN A 139 -38.87 -12.47 42.43
C ASN A 139 -38.10 -11.75 41.30
N TRP A 140 -38.36 -10.46 41.09
CA TRP A 140 -37.66 -9.63 40.11
C TRP A 140 -36.13 -9.69 40.24
N ARG A 141 -35.63 -10.04 41.44
CA ARG A 141 -34.21 -10.27 41.73
C ARG A 141 -33.55 -11.31 40.82
N VAL A 142 -34.28 -12.26 40.24
CA VAL A 142 -33.72 -13.22 39.28
C VAL A 142 -33.21 -12.53 38.00
N LEU A 143 -33.69 -11.32 37.71
CA LEU A 143 -33.21 -10.50 36.59
C LEU A 143 -31.98 -9.65 36.92
N LEU A 144 -31.54 -9.58 38.18
CA LEU A 144 -30.34 -8.83 38.57
C LEU A 144 -29.08 -9.14 37.74
N PRO A 145 -28.74 -10.40 37.40
CA PRO A 145 -27.57 -10.70 36.58
C PRO A 145 -27.73 -10.38 35.09
N VAL A 146 -28.93 -10.04 34.61
CA VAL A 146 -29.18 -9.71 33.19
C VAL A 146 -28.48 -8.41 32.80
N LEU A 147 -28.55 -7.39 33.66
CA LEU A 147 -27.92 -6.10 33.40
C LEU A 147 -26.39 -6.21 33.22
N PRO A 148 -25.61 -6.82 34.14
CA PRO A 148 -24.18 -7.00 33.93
C PRO A 148 -23.86 -7.94 32.76
N ALA A 149 -24.70 -8.93 32.47
CA ALA A 149 -24.51 -9.77 31.29
C ALA A 149 -24.61 -8.98 29.97
N LEU A 150 -25.56 -8.04 29.87
CA LEU A 150 -25.68 -7.14 28.71
C LEU A 150 -24.48 -6.19 28.59
N ILE A 151 -23.96 -5.68 29.72
CA ILE A 151 -22.76 -4.83 29.72
C ILE A 151 -21.54 -5.62 29.27
N ALA A 152 -21.36 -6.85 29.75
CA ALA A 152 -20.27 -7.72 29.32
C ALA A 152 -20.34 -8.01 27.81
N LEU A 153 -21.54 -8.26 27.27
CA LEU A 153 -21.75 -8.43 25.83
C LEU A 153 -21.41 -7.16 25.04
N ALA A 154 -21.81 -5.99 25.53
CA ALA A 154 -21.47 -4.72 24.90
C ALA A 154 -19.95 -4.47 24.87
N ILE A 155 -19.22 -4.82 25.93
CA ILE A 155 -17.76 -4.70 25.99
C ILE A 155 -17.09 -5.63 24.97
N VAL A 156 -17.61 -6.85 24.76
CA VAL A 156 -17.07 -7.79 23.75
C VAL A 156 -17.17 -7.21 22.32
N LEU A 157 -18.21 -6.42 22.03
CA LEU A 157 -18.39 -5.76 20.73
C LEU A 157 -17.45 -4.56 20.50
N VAL A 158 -16.86 -4.00 21.56
CA VAL A 158 -15.89 -2.90 21.44
C VAL A 158 -14.54 -3.48 21.00
N PRO A 159 -13.87 -2.92 19.97
CA PRO A 159 -12.53 -3.37 19.57
C PRO A 159 -11.50 -3.27 20.71
N ASP A 160 -10.54 -4.20 20.78
CA ASP A 160 -9.44 -4.17 21.75
C ASP A 160 -8.52 -2.95 21.54
N ALA A 161 -7.83 -2.52 22.61
CA ALA A 161 -6.82 -1.46 22.51
C ALA A 161 -5.70 -1.92 21.58
N GLN A 162 -5.50 -1.18 20.49
CA GLN A 162 -4.42 -1.46 19.55
C GLN A 162 -3.14 -0.73 19.97
N ASP A 163 -2.04 -1.47 20.07
CA ASP A 163 -0.69 -0.90 20.08
C ASP A 163 -0.48 -0.15 18.75
N LYS A 164 -0.55 1.19 18.77
CA LYS A 164 -0.20 2.02 17.61
C LYS A 164 1.22 1.74 17.10
N ALA A 165 2.09 1.16 17.93
CA ALA A 165 3.43 0.69 17.57
C ALA A 165 3.45 -0.67 16.83
N LYS A 166 2.51 -1.59 17.09
CA LYS A 166 2.47 -2.91 16.41
C LYS A 166 1.68 -2.89 15.10
N ALA A 167 0.64 -2.07 15.00
CA ALA A 167 -0.06 -1.82 13.72
C ALA A 167 0.87 -1.17 12.67
N ALA A 168 1.83 -0.35 13.12
CA ALA A 168 2.89 0.17 12.26
C ALA A 168 3.86 -0.94 11.81
N SER A 169 4.21 -1.89 12.70
CA SER A 169 5.24 -2.91 12.41
C SER A 169 4.84 -4.01 11.42
N SER A 170 3.56 -4.42 11.35
CA SER A 170 3.10 -5.44 10.39
C SER A 170 2.83 -4.86 9.00
N VAL A 171 2.37 -3.62 8.94
CA VAL A 171 2.26 -2.84 7.69
C VAL A 171 3.65 -2.47 7.17
N ASP A 172 4.60 -2.10 8.04
CA ASP A 172 5.99 -1.83 7.65
C ASP A 172 6.69 -3.09 7.14
N ALA A 173 6.50 -4.27 7.73
CA ALA A 173 7.14 -5.50 7.26
C ALA A 173 6.67 -5.90 5.85
N LYS A 174 5.34 -5.91 5.60
CA LYS A 174 4.79 -6.17 4.25
C LYS A 174 5.19 -5.10 3.24
N THR A 175 5.17 -3.83 3.65
CA THR A 175 5.55 -2.70 2.78
C THR A 175 7.03 -2.75 2.44
N LYS A 176 7.91 -3.07 3.42
CA LYS A 176 9.34 -3.27 3.20
C LYS A 176 9.62 -4.44 2.26
N GLU A 177 8.88 -5.54 2.40
CA GLU A 177 9.04 -6.69 1.49
C GLU A 177 8.56 -6.38 0.07
N GLN A 178 7.47 -5.62 -0.09
CA GLN A 178 6.99 -5.15 -1.38
C GLN A 178 7.97 -4.17 -2.05
N ILE A 179 8.53 -3.23 -1.30
CA ILE A 179 9.59 -2.32 -1.78
C ILE A 179 10.82 -3.12 -2.22
N LYS A 180 11.22 -4.13 -1.44
CA LYS A 180 12.37 -4.99 -1.80
C LYS A 180 12.12 -5.79 -3.07
N ARG A 181 10.92 -6.37 -3.23
CA ARG A 181 10.55 -7.15 -4.44
C ARG A 181 10.50 -6.26 -5.68
N SER A 182 9.84 -5.12 -5.60
CA SER A 182 9.77 -4.15 -6.71
C SER A 182 11.15 -3.57 -7.06
N ALA A 183 11.97 -3.25 -6.06
CA ALA A 183 13.36 -2.83 -6.29
C ALA A 183 14.21 -3.92 -6.95
N GLN A 184 14.05 -5.19 -6.53
CA GLN A 184 14.75 -6.32 -7.16
C GLN A 184 14.26 -6.60 -8.59
N ALA A 185 12.96 -6.49 -8.85
CA ALA A 185 12.39 -6.62 -10.18
C ALA A 185 12.93 -5.52 -11.11
N LEU A 186 12.93 -4.26 -10.65
CA LEU A 186 13.50 -3.14 -11.38
C LEU A 186 15.00 -3.35 -11.63
N LYS A 187 15.75 -3.82 -10.63
CA LYS A 187 17.18 -4.15 -10.77
C LYS A 187 17.40 -5.20 -11.86
N ALA A 188 16.60 -6.27 -11.89
CA ALA A 188 16.71 -7.32 -12.89
C ALA A 188 16.40 -6.82 -14.31
N ARG A 189 15.39 -5.97 -14.46
CA ARG A 189 15.05 -5.35 -15.75
C ARG A 189 16.14 -4.39 -16.24
N LEU A 190 16.68 -3.56 -15.34
CA LEU A 190 17.79 -2.66 -15.65
C LEU A 190 19.08 -3.39 -15.97
N ALA A 191 19.36 -4.53 -15.33
CA ALA A 191 20.53 -5.35 -15.66
C ALA A 191 20.46 -5.89 -17.09
N LYS A 192 19.28 -6.34 -17.55
CA LYS A 192 19.07 -6.75 -18.95
C LYS A 192 19.27 -5.59 -19.93
N LYS A 193 18.76 -4.40 -19.61
CA LYS A 193 18.94 -3.20 -20.45
C LYS A 193 20.37 -2.70 -20.47
N ARG A 194 21.12 -2.90 -19.37
CA ARG A 194 22.53 -2.56 -19.32
C ARG A 194 23.35 -3.37 -20.32
N GLU A 195 23.09 -4.67 -20.46
CA GLU A 195 23.76 -5.50 -21.46
C GLU A 195 23.53 -5.00 -22.90
N SER A 196 22.31 -4.57 -23.23
CA SER A 196 22.02 -3.98 -24.55
C SER A 196 22.70 -2.63 -24.79
N ILE A 197 23.00 -1.88 -23.71
CA ILE A 197 23.61 -0.55 -23.79
C ILE A 197 25.14 -0.63 -23.81
N GLU A 198 25.72 -1.58 -23.08
CA GLU A 198 27.15 -1.90 -23.19
C GLU A 198 27.49 -2.39 -24.62
N GLN A 199 26.57 -3.10 -25.28
CA GLN A 199 26.72 -3.50 -26.68
C GLN A 199 26.63 -2.34 -27.68
N SER A 200 25.92 -1.26 -27.34
CA SER A 200 25.80 -0.06 -28.18
C SER A 200 26.90 0.98 -27.91
N GLY A 201 27.84 0.71 -26.99
CA GLY A 201 29.06 1.51 -26.81
C GLY A 201 28.87 2.89 -26.17
N LEU A 202 27.71 3.15 -25.58
CA LEU A 202 27.31 4.44 -25.01
C LEU A 202 27.88 4.65 -23.60
N LYS A 203 29.10 5.19 -23.50
CA LYS A 203 29.79 5.43 -22.20
C LYS A 203 29.02 6.38 -21.25
N ASP A 204 28.39 7.41 -21.79
CA ASP A 204 27.59 8.37 -21.03
C ASP A 204 26.31 7.74 -20.45
N ALA A 205 25.69 6.84 -21.22
CA ALA A 205 24.56 6.06 -20.72
C ALA A 205 25.05 5.14 -19.59
N GLU A 206 26.17 4.45 -19.76
CA GLU A 206 26.72 3.52 -18.76
C GLU A 206 26.95 4.17 -17.38
N GLU A 207 27.42 5.42 -17.32
CA GLU A 207 27.60 6.14 -16.05
C GLU A 207 26.27 6.41 -15.35
N ILE A 208 25.24 6.84 -16.11
CA ILE A 208 23.88 7.05 -15.60
C ILE A 208 23.30 5.72 -15.10
N PHE A 209 23.50 4.64 -15.87
CA PHE A 209 23.11 3.28 -15.47
C PHE A 209 23.77 2.85 -14.17
N LYS A 210 25.05 3.14 -13.99
CA LYS A 210 25.79 2.83 -12.77
C LYS A 210 25.22 3.59 -11.57
N LYS A 211 24.94 4.89 -11.71
CA LYS A 211 24.30 5.70 -10.66
C LYS A 211 22.90 5.21 -10.33
N LEU A 212 22.11 4.88 -11.34
CA LEU A 212 20.76 4.33 -11.17
C LEU A 212 20.78 2.98 -10.46
N HIS A 213 21.69 2.09 -10.87
CA HIS A 213 21.87 0.77 -10.25
C HIS A 213 22.31 0.91 -8.78
N GLN A 214 23.21 1.85 -8.47
CA GLN A 214 23.62 2.16 -7.10
C GLN A 214 22.44 2.69 -6.26
N GLY A 215 21.66 3.63 -6.80
CA GLY A 215 20.48 4.16 -6.14
C GLY A 215 19.42 3.10 -5.84
N ILE A 216 19.21 2.16 -6.76
CA ILE A 216 18.29 1.03 -6.58
C ILE A 216 18.86 -0.03 -5.63
N ASP A 217 20.17 -0.26 -5.64
CA ASP A 217 20.82 -1.14 -4.68
C ASP A 217 20.74 -0.61 -3.26
N GLU A 218 20.87 0.71 -3.06
CA GLU A 218 20.61 1.34 -1.79
C GLU A 218 19.16 1.15 -1.34
N LEU A 219 18.19 1.28 -2.25
CA LEU A 219 16.78 1.02 -1.98
C LEU A 219 16.53 -0.43 -1.57
N SER A 220 17.21 -1.39 -2.20
CA SER A 220 17.06 -2.82 -1.88
C SER A 220 17.82 -3.26 -0.62
N LYS A 221 18.96 -2.65 -0.30
CA LYS A 221 19.79 -3.00 0.87
C LYS A 221 19.31 -2.31 2.14
N ASN A 222 18.89 -1.06 2.04
CA ASN A 222 18.36 -0.30 3.16
C ASN A 222 16.87 -0.57 3.30
N GLY A 223 16.50 -1.81 3.65
CA GLY A 223 15.13 -2.22 3.98
C GLY A 223 14.51 -1.49 5.19
N GLU A 224 15.16 -0.44 5.70
CA GLU A 224 14.65 0.51 6.67
C GLU A 224 13.99 1.74 6.03
N LEU A 225 14.21 1.99 4.73
CA LEU A 225 13.57 3.10 4.03
C LEU A 225 12.06 2.83 3.94
N GLY A 226 11.27 3.68 4.58
CA GLY A 226 9.82 3.64 4.43
C GLY A 226 9.39 3.96 2.99
N ARG A 227 8.19 3.50 2.59
CA ARG A 227 7.61 3.72 1.23
C ARG A 227 7.78 5.15 0.73
N LYS A 228 7.54 6.15 1.59
CA LYS A 228 7.70 7.57 1.24
C LYS A 228 9.14 7.92 0.84
N GLN A 229 10.14 7.45 1.58
CA GLN A 229 11.54 7.73 1.29
C GLN A 229 12.01 7.01 0.02
N ALA A 230 11.53 5.78 -0.21
CA ALA A 230 11.79 5.05 -1.44
C ALA A 230 11.22 5.78 -2.67
N LEU A 231 9.97 6.25 -2.58
CA LEU A 231 9.33 7.05 -3.63
C LEU A 231 10.05 8.39 -3.86
N VAL A 232 10.57 9.04 -2.83
CA VAL A 232 11.36 10.28 -2.98
C VAL A 232 12.63 10.01 -3.78
N LYS A 233 13.42 8.98 -3.40
CA LYS A 233 14.62 8.61 -4.17
C LYS A 233 14.32 8.25 -5.62
N ILE A 234 13.23 7.53 -5.87
CA ILE A 234 12.79 7.20 -7.23
C ILE A 234 12.42 8.46 -8.02
N ASN A 235 11.71 9.42 -7.42
CA ASN A 235 11.41 10.68 -8.09
C ASN A 235 12.67 11.52 -8.36
N ASP A 236 13.66 11.52 -7.46
CA ASP A 236 14.93 12.22 -7.68
C ASP A 236 15.69 11.60 -8.86
N LEU A 237 15.73 10.27 -8.95
CA LEU A 237 16.31 9.55 -10.09
C LEU A 237 15.55 9.85 -11.38
N GLN A 238 14.21 9.82 -11.36
CA GLN A 238 13.38 10.18 -12.50
C GLN A 238 13.63 11.63 -12.94
N LYS A 239 13.82 12.56 -12.00
CA LYS A 239 14.12 13.95 -12.29
C LYS A 239 15.50 14.12 -12.96
N GLN A 240 16.52 13.41 -12.48
CA GLN A 240 17.85 13.43 -13.11
C GLN A 240 17.81 12.87 -14.54
N LEU A 241 17.04 11.79 -14.76
CA LEU A 241 16.85 11.23 -16.10
C LEU A 241 16.08 12.18 -17.02
N ASP A 242 15.03 12.83 -16.52
CA ASP A 242 14.24 13.82 -17.26
C ASP A 242 15.06 15.07 -17.61
N GLU A 243 15.91 15.55 -16.70
CA GLU A 243 16.86 16.65 -16.98
C GLU A 243 17.85 16.27 -18.08
N ARG A 244 18.41 15.05 -18.05
CA ARG A 244 19.30 14.57 -19.12
C ARG A 244 18.56 14.38 -20.45
N ARG A 245 17.36 13.81 -20.42
CA ARG A 245 16.49 13.68 -21.60
C ARG A 245 16.25 15.03 -22.25
N LYS A 246 15.86 16.04 -21.45
CA LYS A 246 15.67 17.42 -21.91
C LYS A 246 16.94 18.02 -22.51
N ALA A 247 18.12 17.72 -21.95
CA ALA A 247 19.39 18.18 -22.47
C ALA A 247 19.80 17.52 -23.80
N LEU A 248 19.32 16.31 -24.09
CA LEU A 248 19.52 15.62 -25.37
C LEU A 248 18.51 16.07 -26.44
N GLY A 249 17.42 16.72 -26.03
CA GLY A 249 16.40 17.30 -26.92
C GLY A 249 15.14 16.45 -27.04
N ASP A 250 14.36 16.69 -28.09
CA ASP A 250 13.09 15.99 -28.35
C ASP A 250 13.12 15.42 -29.79
N PRO A 251 13.12 14.09 -29.96
CA PRO A 251 13.22 13.42 -31.26
C PRO A 251 12.19 13.92 -32.27
N GLU A 252 10.94 14.11 -31.84
CA GLU A 252 9.85 14.52 -32.74
C GLU A 252 10.06 15.94 -33.24
N LYS A 253 10.59 16.83 -32.40
CA LYS A 253 10.89 18.19 -32.81
C LYS A 253 12.06 18.25 -33.76
N MET A 254 13.07 17.41 -33.52
CA MET A 254 14.23 17.30 -34.38
C MET A 254 13.82 16.81 -35.77
N GLN A 255 12.96 15.80 -35.85
CA GLN A 255 12.38 15.33 -37.12
C GLN A 255 11.62 16.44 -37.84
N LYS A 256 10.79 17.22 -37.12
CA LYS A 256 10.05 18.37 -37.69
C LYS A 256 10.97 19.47 -38.20
N GLN A 257 12.11 19.70 -37.55
CA GLN A 257 13.11 20.65 -38.04
C GLN A 257 13.68 20.15 -39.40
N PHE A 258 14.03 18.87 -39.49
CA PHE A 258 14.54 18.29 -40.73
C PHE A 258 13.50 18.09 -41.84
N GLU A 259 12.20 18.21 -41.56
CA GLU A 259 11.17 18.24 -42.62
C GLU A 259 11.32 19.42 -43.58
N GLY A 260 11.96 20.51 -43.15
CA GLY A 260 12.28 21.67 -44.00
C GLY A 260 13.25 21.36 -45.14
N LEU A 261 13.91 20.19 -45.11
CA LEU A 261 14.78 19.70 -46.18
C LEU A 261 14.02 19.08 -47.37
N LYS A 262 12.66 19.12 -47.39
CA LYS A 262 11.81 18.50 -48.43
C LYS A 262 12.04 18.99 -49.86
N ASP A 263 12.56 20.19 -50.06
CA ASP A 263 12.65 20.86 -51.38
C ASP A 263 14.08 20.93 -51.96
N LEU A 264 14.92 19.95 -51.63
CA LEU A 264 16.26 19.84 -52.22
C LEU A 264 16.18 19.42 -53.70
N SER A 265 17.05 20.00 -54.54
CA SER A 265 17.14 19.65 -55.96
C SER A 265 17.54 18.18 -56.10
N ARG A 266 17.01 17.45 -57.11
CA ARG A 266 17.42 16.05 -57.37
C ARG A 266 18.90 15.94 -57.69
N GLY A 267 19.59 14.97 -57.09
CA GLY A 267 21.02 14.74 -57.30
C GLY A 267 21.62 13.65 -56.39
N PRO A 268 22.95 13.49 -56.41
CA PRO A 268 23.64 12.41 -55.68
C PRO A 268 23.40 12.41 -54.15
N ALA A 269 23.10 13.56 -53.54
CA ALA A 269 22.81 13.70 -52.12
C ALA A 269 21.33 13.46 -51.73
N ASP A 270 20.44 13.10 -52.67
CA ASP A 270 18.99 12.94 -52.37
C ASP A 270 18.72 11.91 -51.28
N LYS A 271 19.47 10.81 -51.28
CA LYS A 271 19.30 9.75 -50.28
C LYS A 271 19.79 10.19 -48.89
N LEU A 272 20.85 11.00 -48.83
CA LEU A 272 21.33 11.60 -47.59
C LEU A 272 20.27 12.55 -47.02
N ALA A 273 19.74 13.45 -47.85
CA ALA A 273 18.67 14.37 -47.47
C ALA A 273 17.41 13.65 -46.98
N LYS A 274 17.02 12.57 -47.64
CA LYS A 274 15.89 11.73 -47.23
C LYS A 274 16.15 11.04 -45.89
N ALA A 275 17.33 10.45 -45.70
CA ALA A 275 17.69 9.77 -44.46
C ALA A 275 17.72 10.74 -43.27
N MET A 276 18.25 11.95 -43.45
CA MET A 276 18.24 12.98 -42.39
C MET A 276 16.83 13.47 -42.08
N LYS A 277 15.98 13.64 -43.09
CA LYS A 277 14.56 13.97 -42.90
C LYS A 277 13.81 12.90 -42.11
N GLU A 278 14.11 11.63 -42.35
CA GLU A 278 13.53 10.49 -41.64
C GLU A 278 14.19 10.25 -40.27
N SER A 279 15.13 11.12 -39.86
CA SER A 279 15.95 10.96 -38.64
C SER A 279 16.68 9.62 -38.57
N ASN A 280 16.95 9.00 -39.72
CA ASN A 280 17.71 7.77 -39.85
C ASN A 280 19.18 8.10 -40.12
N PHE A 281 19.89 8.53 -39.07
CA PHE A 281 21.29 8.97 -39.20
C PHE A 281 22.22 7.81 -39.56
N ASN A 282 21.90 6.57 -39.15
CA ASN A 282 22.58 5.36 -39.62
C ASN A 282 22.54 5.20 -41.15
N GLU A 283 21.41 5.46 -41.79
CA GLU A 283 21.31 5.44 -43.24
C GLU A 283 22.00 6.67 -43.86
N ALA A 284 21.89 7.84 -43.24
CA ALA A 284 22.57 9.07 -43.68
C ALA A 284 24.09 8.87 -43.73
N MET A 285 24.69 8.33 -42.67
CA MET A 285 26.12 7.99 -42.61
C MET A 285 26.53 6.99 -43.69
N LYS A 286 25.73 5.93 -43.93
CA LYS A 286 26.01 4.97 -45.02
C LYS A 286 25.99 5.63 -46.40
N GLN A 287 25.04 6.52 -46.65
CA GLN A 287 24.97 7.26 -47.91
C GLN A 287 26.14 8.22 -48.06
N LEU A 288 26.53 8.86 -46.97
CA LEU A 288 27.67 9.76 -46.94
C LEU A 288 28.99 9.02 -47.18
N GLU A 289 29.19 7.85 -46.58
CA GLU A 289 30.36 7.00 -46.82
C GLU A 289 30.44 6.54 -48.27
N GLN A 290 29.30 6.16 -48.87
CA GLN A 290 29.23 5.83 -50.30
C GLN A 290 29.58 7.01 -51.20
N MET A 291 29.20 8.24 -50.82
CA MET A 291 29.59 9.44 -51.56
C MET A 291 31.08 9.72 -51.38
N LYS A 292 31.61 9.56 -50.17
CA LYS A 292 33.03 9.70 -49.85
C LYS A 292 33.90 8.72 -50.65
N ASP A 293 33.46 7.47 -50.78
CA ASP A 293 34.14 6.45 -51.56
C ASP A 293 34.14 6.79 -53.05
N LYS A 294 33.01 7.25 -53.59
CA LYS A 294 32.89 7.71 -54.98
C LYS A 294 33.74 8.95 -55.27
N LEU A 295 33.89 9.84 -54.29
CA LEU A 295 34.78 11.00 -54.37
C LEU A 295 36.24 10.55 -54.40
N LYS A 296 36.58 9.53 -53.60
CA LYS A 296 37.95 8.98 -53.52
C LYS A 296 38.34 8.17 -54.75
N SER A 297 37.42 7.40 -55.33
CA SER A 297 37.68 6.62 -56.54
C SER A 297 37.75 7.47 -57.81
N GLY A 298 37.32 8.74 -57.75
CA GLY A 298 37.23 9.61 -58.92
C GLY A 298 36.11 9.20 -59.88
N ASP A 299 35.14 8.39 -59.41
CA ASP A 299 34.02 7.89 -60.22
C ASP A 299 32.92 8.95 -60.44
N LEU A 300 32.99 10.07 -59.73
CA LEU A 300 32.07 11.19 -59.92
C LEU A 300 32.57 12.10 -61.06
N SER A 301 31.73 12.26 -62.08
CA SER A 301 31.97 13.25 -63.14
C SER A 301 31.98 14.68 -62.58
N GLU A 302 32.66 15.62 -63.25
CA GLU A 302 32.64 17.05 -62.84
C GLU A 302 31.21 17.59 -62.69
N GLU A 303 30.27 17.10 -63.51
CA GLU A 303 28.88 17.52 -63.48
C GLU A 303 28.14 16.98 -62.24
N GLU A 304 28.45 15.76 -61.80
CA GLU A 304 27.92 15.19 -60.55
C GLU A 304 28.57 15.83 -59.31
N GLN A 305 29.85 16.20 -59.37
CA GLN A 305 30.51 16.96 -58.31
C GLN A 305 29.89 18.35 -58.14
N LYS A 306 29.61 19.06 -59.24
CA LYS A 306 28.90 20.35 -59.20
C LYS A 306 27.47 20.22 -58.69
N GLN A 307 26.76 19.15 -59.05
CA GLN A 307 25.43 18.87 -58.50
C GLN A 307 25.49 18.57 -57.00
N LEU A 308 26.46 17.76 -56.56
CA LEU A 308 26.70 17.47 -55.15
C LEU A 308 26.99 18.76 -54.37
N ALA A 309 27.93 19.58 -54.84
CA ALA A 309 28.24 20.87 -54.24
C ALA A 309 26.97 21.74 -54.08
N LYS A 310 26.20 21.91 -55.17
CA LYS A 310 24.95 22.66 -55.13
C LYS A 310 23.95 22.11 -54.10
N GLN A 311 23.85 20.79 -53.96
CA GLN A 311 22.97 20.17 -52.95
C GLN A 311 23.49 20.39 -51.52
N LEU A 312 24.80 20.23 -51.27
CA LEU A 312 25.40 20.51 -49.97
C LEU A 312 25.21 21.98 -49.58
N GLN A 313 25.34 22.91 -50.55
CA GLN A 313 25.07 24.32 -50.35
C GLN A 313 23.60 24.62 -50.04
N GLN A 314 22.65 23.92 -50.69
CA GLN A 314 21.23 24.03 -50.35
C GLN A 314 20.93 23.48 -48.95
N MET A 315 21.56 22.36 -48.56
CA MET A 315 21.43 21.79 -47.22
C MET A 315 21.99 22.73 -46.16
N LYS A 316 23.18 23.30 -46.40
CA LYS A 316 23.75 24.37 -45.57
C LYS A 316 22.77 25.52 -45.41
N GLY A 317 22.27 26.07 -46.52
CA GLY A 317 21.38 27.22 -46.49
C GLY A 317 20.11 26.96 -45.67
N LYS A 318 19.56 25.74 -45.76
CA LYS A 318 18.41 25.32 -44.95
C LYS A 318 18.77 25.15 -43.47
N MET A 319 19.95 24.62 -43.16
CA MET A 319 20.42 24.53 -41.78
C MET A 319 20.68 25.91 -41.17
N GLU A 320 21.32 26.82 -41.90
CA GLU A 320 21.52 28.21 -41.47
C GLU A 320 20.19 28.95 -41.30
N GLU A 321 19.22 28.73 -42.19
CA GLU A 321 17.86 29.28 -42.06
C GLU A 321 17.19 28.80 -40.76
N MET A 322 17.35 27.53 -40.39
CA MET A 322 16.83 26.98 -39.12
C MET A 322 17.51 27.60 -37.90
N VAL A 323 18.84 27.73 -37.89
CA VAL A 323 19.61 28.36 -36.80
C VAL A 323 19.20 29.82 -36.64
N ASN A 324 19.16 30.57 -37.74
CA ASN A 324 18.78 31.99 -37.73
C ASN A 324 17.33 32.19 -37.29
N ALA A 325 16.40 31.37 -37.76
CA ALA A 325 15.01 31.43 -37.33
C ALA A 325 14.85 31.17 -35.82
N GLN A 326 15.67 30.27 -35.25
CA GLN A 326 15.67 30.03 -33.81
C GLN A 326 16.30 31.19 -33.02
N GLU A 327 17.41 31.76 -33.49
CA GLU A 327 17.99 32.97 -32.89
C GLU A 327 17.01 34.15 -32.92
N ASP A 328 16.33 34.38 -34.04
CA ASP A 328 15.36 35.46 -34.18
C ASP A 328 14.16 35.24 -33.25
N ALA A 329 13.64 34.01 -33.15
CA ALA A 329 12.59 33.66 -32.21
C ALA A 329 13.02 33.93 -30.75
N LYS A 330 14.28 33.62 -30.40
CA LYS A 330 14.86 33.91 -29.08
C LYS A 330 14.92 35.42 -28.81
N ARG A 331 15.45 36.20 -29.75
CA ARG A 331 15.54 37.67 -29.62
C ARG A 331 14.16 38.32 -29.51
N GLN A 332 13.19 37.86 -30.28
CA GLN A 332 11.81 38.33 -30.21
C GLN A 332 11.17 38.02 -28.85
N LEU A 333 11.36 36.81 -28.32
CA LEU A 333 10.87 36.45 -26.99
C LEU A 333 11.53 37.30 -25.89
N GLU A 334 12.84 37.52 -25.95
CA GLU A 334 13.53 38.41 -25.01
C GLU A 334 13.01 39.86 -25.05
N GLN A 335 12.69 40.38 -26.25
CA GLN A 335 12.05 41.69 -26.39
C GLN A 335 10.65 41.71 -25.77
N GLN A 336 9.81 40.70 -26.06
CA GLN A 336 8.47 40.60 -25.48
C GLN A 336 8.50 40.48 -23.96
N ILE A 337 9.46 39.73 -23.40
CA ILE A 337 9.66 39.63 -21.95
C ILE A 337 9.98 41.02 -21.37
N ARG A 338 10.91 41.76 -21.97
CA ARG A 338 11.25 43.12 -21.53
C ARG A 338 10.05 44.07 -21.58
N GLU A 339 9.25 44.01 -22.63
CA GLU A 339 8.04 44.81 -22.76
C GLU A 339 7.00 44.46 -21.70
N LYS A 340 6.75 43.16 -21.45
CA LYS A 340 5.82 42.69 -20.43
C LYS A 340 6.24 43.09 -19.02
N VAL A 341 7.53 42.97 -18.71
CA VAL A 341 8.10 43.44 -17.44
C VAL A 341 7.93 44.95 -17.30
N ALA A 342 8.18 45.73 -18.36
CA ALA A 342 7.99 47.19 -18.35
C ALA A 342 6.52 47.60 -18.17
N GLN A 343 5.58 46.78 -18.64
CA GLN A 343 4.14 46.96 -18.47
C GLN A 343 3.62 46.51 -17.08
N GLY A 344 4.48 45.94 -16.22
CA GLY A 344 4.10 45.42 -14.91
C GLY A 344 3.39 44.05 -14.95
N ASP A 345 3.31 43.41 -16.11
CA ASP A 345 2.74 42.07 -16.29
C ASP A 345 3.80 40.99 -16.00
N LEU A 346 4.05 40.77 -14.71
CA LEU A 346 5.04 39.79 -14.23
C LEU A 346 4.63 38.34 -14.52
N GLU A 347 3.33 38.06 -14.57
CA GLU A 347 2.82 36.71 -14.84
C GLU A 347 3.02 36.34 -16.31
N GLY A 348 2.64 37.22 -17.24
CA GLY A 348 2.90 37.05 -18.67
C GLY A 348 4.39 37.01 -19.00
N ALA A 349 5.22 37.83 -18.34
CA ALA A 349 6.67 37.76 -18.46
C ALA A 349 7.22 36.40 -17.99
N GLY A 350 6.69 35.84 -16.90
CA GLY A 350 7.08 34.52 -16.39
C GLY A 350 6.76 33.38 -17.36
N GLU A 351 5.62 33.43 -18.06
CA GLU A 351 5.29 32.45 -19.10
C GLU A 351 6.23 32.52 -20.30
N LEU A 352 6.52 33.73 -20.77
CA LEU A 352 7.45 33.95 -21.88
C LEU A 352 8.88 33.53 -21.50
N GLN A 353 9.31 33.78 -20.26
CA GLN A 353 10.59 33.31 -19.75
C GLN A 353 10.71 31.78 -19.82
N ARG A 354 9.67 31.04 -19.40
CA ARG A 354 9.68 29.57 -19.51
C ARG A 354 9.79 29.07 -20.96
N LYS A 355 9.18 29.78 -21.91
CA LYS A 355 9.32 29.48 -23.35
C LYS A 355 10.73 29.76 -23.83
N LEU A 356 11.33 30.88 -23.39
CA LEU A 356 12.71 31.23 -23.69
C LEU A 356 13.68 30.17 -23.13
N ASP A 357 13.53 29.77 -21.88
CA ASP A 357 14.35 28.72 -21.25
C ASP A 357 14.26 27.40 -22.01
N LYS A 358 13.06 27.05 -22.52
CA LYS A 358 12.85 25.85 -23.33
C LYS A 358 13.52 25.93 -24.72
N LEU A 359 13.59 27.12 -25.31
CA LEU A 359 14.35 27.34 -26.55
C LEU A 359 15.85 27.32 -26.28
N GLN A 360 16.31 27.90 -25.17
CA GLN A 360 17.71 27.87 -24.76
C GLN A 360 18.23 26.44 -24.51
N GLN A 361 17.38 25.53 -24.03
CA GLN A 361 17.71 24.11 -23.93
C GLN A 361 18.05 23.48 -25.29
N GLN A 362 17.54 24.04 -26.39
CA GLN A 362 17.81 23.59 -27.75
C GLN A 362 19.01 24.32 -28.39
N ASP A 363 19.62 25.29 -27.72
CA ASP A 363 20.76 26.05 -28.26
C ASP A 363 21.94 25.13 -28.60
N ARG A 364 22.21 24.11 -27.75
CA ARG A 364 23.26 23.12 -28.01
C ARG A 364 23.06 22.36 -29.32
N GLN A 365 21.81 22.00 -29.63
CA GLN A 365 21.46 21.32 -30.89
C GLN A 365 21.62 22.26 -32.08
N MET A 366 21.31 23.55 -31.91
CA MET A 366 21.50 24.56 -32.96
C MET A 366 22.97 24.88 -33.22
N GLU A 367 23.81 24.92 -32.18
CA GLU A 367 25.26 25.07 -32.33
C GLU A 367 25.84 23.89 -33.13
N GLN A 368 25.44 22.65 -32.82
CA GLN A 368 25.81 21.47 -33.61
C GLN A 368 25.33 21.60 -35.05
N LEU A 369 24.08 22.04 -35.27
CA LEU A 369 23.50 22.25 -36.61
C LEU A 369 24.20 23.35 -37.40
N GLN A 370 24.65 24.40 -36.75
CA GLN A 370 25.46 25.46 -37.33
C GLN A 370 26.85 24.95 -37.73
N GLU A 371 27.47 24.14 -36.87
CA GLU A 371 28.76 23.51 -37.16
C GLU A 371 28.64 22.58 -38.38
N MET A 372 27.62 21.72 -38.40
CA MET A 372 27.27 20.87 -39.54
C MET A 372 27.06 21.69 -40.82
N ALA A 373 26.32 22.79 -40.76
CA ALA A 373 26.10 23.68 -41.91
C ALA A 373 27.43 24.27 -42.42
N SER A 374 28.33 24.66 -41.52
CA SER A 374 29.66 25.13 -41.88
C SER A 374 30.48 24.04 -42.56
N LYS A 375 30.41 22.79 -42.09
CA LYS A 375 31.10 21.64 -42.69
C LYS A 375 30.58 21.34 -44.10
N LEU A 376 29.26 21.32 -44.28
CA LEU A 376 28.64 21.17 -45.59
C LEU A 376 29.02 22.30 -46.56
N GLY A 377 29.15 23.53 -46.06
CA GLY A 377 29.61 24.68 -46.85
C GLY A 377 31.03 24.54 -47.35
N LYS A 378 31.95 24.18 -46.45
CA LYS A 378 33.36 23.96 -46.82
C LYS A 378 33.51 22.78 -47.78
N ALA A 379 32.75 21.70 -47.56
CA ALA A 379 32.70 20.58 -48.47
C ALA A 379 32.19 20.99 -49.87
N SER A 380 31.13 21.81 -49.93
CA SER A 380 30.62 22.37 -51.19
C SER A 380 31.67 23.21 -51.92
N GLU A 381 32.33 24.13 -51.22
CA GLU A 381 33.36 25.01 -51.80
C GLU A 381 34.58 24.21 -52.29
N ALA A 382 35.00 23.20 -51.53
CA ALA A 382 36.09 22.31 -51.93
C ALA A 382 35.74 21.50 -53.20
N LEU A 383 34.48 21.03 -53.33
CA LEU A 383 34.00 20.36 -54.53
C LEU A 383 33.94 21.30 -55.75
N GLU A 384 33.55 22.56 -55.58
CA GLU A 384 33.55 23.55 -56.67
C GLU A 384 34.97 23.89 -57.15
N ASN A 385 35.94 23.90 -56.23
CA ASN A 385 37.35 24.15 -56.52
C ASN A 385 38.11 22.90 -57.01
N GLY A 386 37.44 21.74 -57.13
CA GLY A 386 38.05 20.48 -57.55
C GLY A 386 38.93 19.80 -56.49
N ASP A 387 38.93 20.29 -55.25
CA ASP A 387 39.67 19.70 -54.13
C ASP A 387 38.83 18.61 -53.44
N SER A 388 38.88 17.43 -54.02
CA SER A 388 38.17 16.26 -53.50
C SER A 388 38.69 15.78 -52.14
N GLN A 389 39.95 16.10 -51.77
CA GLN A 389 40.52 15.70 -50.48
C GLN A 389 39.96 16.54 -49.34
N THR A 390 39.91 17.86 -49.51
CA THR A 390 39.31 18.77 -48.52
C THR A 390 37.81 18.50 -48.36
N ALA A 391 37.10 18.26 -49.48
CA ALA A 391 35.69 17.87 -49.43
C ALA A 391 35.48 16.57 -48.64
N GLN A 392 36.33 15.57 -48.85
CA GLN A 392 36.29 14.31 -48.11
C GLN A 392 36.53 14.49 -46.61
N ALA A 393 37.48 15.35 -46.22
CA ALA A 393 37.78 15.61 -44.81
C ALA A 393 36.60 16.27 -44.10
N GLU A 394 36.02 17.32 -44.68
CA GLU A 394 34.87 18.04 -44.10
C GLU A 394 33.61 17.16 -44.08
N LEU A 395 33.41 16.30 -45.08
CA LEU A 395 32.34 15.29 -45.06
C LEU A 395 32.59 14.23 -43.97
N SER A 396 33.83 13.82 -43.74
CA SER A 396 34.15 12.87 -42.65
C SER A 396 33.80 13.47 -41.29
N GLU A 397 34.16 14.73 -41.03
CA GLU A 397 33.80 15.38 -39.78
C GLU A 397 32.27 15.58 -39.64
N PHE A 398 31.58 15.85 -40.75
CA PHE A 398 30.12 15.84 -40.77
C PHE A 398 29.55 14.44 -40.44
N SER A 399 30.18 13.36 -40.92
CA SER A 399 29.82 11.98 -40.54
C SER A 399 29.98 11.75 -39.05
N ASP A 400 31.09 12.21 -38.46
CA ASP A 400 31.36 12.05 -37.03
C ASP A 400 30.33 12.80 -36.18
N GLN A 401 29.88 13.99 -36.63
CA GLN A 401 28.78 14.73 -35.99
C GLN A 401 27.44 14.00 -36.11
N LEU A 402 27.16 13.36 -37.25
CA LEU A 402 25.97 12.53 -37.42
C LEU A 402 26.00 11.27 -36.53
N ASP A 403 27.17 10.65 -36.37
CA ASP A 403 27.38 9.51 -35.46
C ASP A 403 27.14 9.91 -34.01
N GLN A 404 27.70 11.05 -33.59
CA GLN A 404 27.45 11.59 -32.26
C GLN A 404 25.95 11.86 -32.03
N MET A 405 25.24 12.39 -33.03
CA MET A 405 23.80 12.64 -32.93
C MET A 405 22.99 11.35 -32.88
N GLN A 406 23.35 10.32 -33.66
CA GLN A 406 22.76 8.99 -33.56
C GLN A 406 22.96 8.41 -32.16
N SER A 407 24.16 8.55 -31.61
CA SER A 407 24.52 8.12 -30.26
C SER A 407 23.66 8.83 -29.19
N GLU A 408 23.49 10.15 -29.32
CA GLU A 408 22.62 10.95 -28.44
C GLU A 408 21.14 10.53 -28.55
N MET A 409 20.66 10.15 -29.74
CA MET A 409 19.31 9.64 -29.98
C MET A 409 19.09 8.24 -29.40
N ASP A 410 20.05 7.33 -29.57
CA ASP A 410 20.01 5.99 -28.99
C ASP A 410 20.05 6.07 -27.45
N GLN A 411 20.83 7.03 -26.91
CA GLN A 411 20.83 7.36 -25.49
C GLN A 411 19.45 7.86 -25.05
N LEU A 412 18.81 8.73 -25.82
CA LEU A 412 17.49 9.29 -25.49
C LEU A 412 16.40 8.21 -25.48
N GLN A 413 16.36 7.34 -26.48
CA GLN A 413 15.45 6.19 -26.50
C GLN A 413 15.67 5.30 -25.28
N SER A 414 16.94 5.03 -24.94
CA SER A 414 17.29 4.24 -23.76
C SER A 414 16.82 4.90 -22.46
N LEU A 415 16.89 6.23 -22.35
CA LEU A 415 16.41 6.98 -21.17
C LEU A 415 14.88 6.91 -21.04
N ASP A 416 14.13 7.06 -22.13
CA ASP A 416 12.66 6.97 -22.12
C ASP A 416 12.21 5.59 -21.65
N GLU A 417 12.84 4.57 -22.20
CA GLU A 417 12.66 3.18 -21.84
C GLU A 417 12.96 2.87 -20.35
N ILE A 418 13.85 3.61 -19.71
CA ILE A 418 14.15 3.49 -18.27
C ILE A 418 13.10 4.23 -17.45
N MET A 419 12.71 5.44 -17.89
CA MET A 419 11.68 6.22 -17.22
C MET A 419 10.36 5.44 -17.13
N ASP A 420 10.02 4.67 -18.17
CA ASP A 420 8.88 3.77 -18.18
C ASP A 420 9.02 2.62 -17.16
N GLU A 421 10.20 2.01 -17.06
CA GLU A 421 10.48 0.96 -16.06
C GLU A 421 10.42 1.51 -14.64
N ILE A 422 10.91 2.73 -14.42
CA ILE A 422 10.82 3.44 -13.14
C ILE A 422 9.37 3.75 -12.79
N ALA A 423 8.56 4.20 -13.75
CA ALA A 423 7.13 4.44 -13.57
C ALA A 423 6.40 3.14 -13.19
N SER A 424 6.65 2.04 -13.91
CA SER A 424 6.10 0.72 -13.60
C SER A 424 6.48 0.26 -12.18
N ALA A 425 7.74 0.46 -11.78
CA ALA A 425 8.19 0.14 -10.43
C ALA A 425 7.48 0.99 -9.37
N LYS A 426 7.32 2.31 -9.61
CA LYS A 426 6.60 3.23 -8.74
C LYS A 426 5.14 2.83 -8.56
N ASP A 427 4.47 2.41 -9.63
CA ASP A 427 3.09 1.94 -9.58
C ASP A 427 2.96 0.63 -8.79
N SER A 428 3.89 -0.30 -8.99
CA SER A 428 3.95 -1.55 -8.21
C SER A 428 4.19 -1.33 -6.71
N MET A 429 4.92 -0.27 -6.33
CA MET A 429 5.12 0.16 -4.95
C MET A 429 3.91 0.87 -4.37
N ASN A 430 3.03 1.41 -5.23
CA ASN A 430 1.86 2.15 -4.79
C ASN A 430 0.59 1.30 -4.66
N CYS A 431 0.52 0.15 -5.33
CA CYS A 431 -0.64 -0.73 -5.24
C CYS A 431 -0.69 -1.46 -3.88
N GLU A 432 -1.71 -1.18 -3.08
CA GLU A 432 -1.91 -1.79 -1.75
C GLU A 432 -2.39 -3.25 -1.83
N GLU A 433 -3.02 -3.66 -2.94
CA GLU A 433 -3.55 -5.01 -3.15
C GLU A 433 -2.61 -5.93 -3.93
N CYS A 434 -1.64 -5.38 -4.66
CA CYS A 434 -0.85 -6.15 -5.64
C CYS A 434 0.31 -6.94 -5.02
N ALA A 435 0.66 -6.74 -3.74
CA ALA A 435 1.78 -7.43 -3.06
C ALA A 435 3.12 -7.44 -3.84
N GLY A 436 3.33 -6.46 -4.73
CA GLY A 436 4.51 -6.35 -5.59
C GLY A 436 4.53 -7.24 -6.84
N ALA A 437 3.43 -7.92 -7.17
CA ALA A 437 3.21 -8.51 -8.48
C ALA A 437 2.41 -7.50 -9.32
N GLY A 438 3.09 -6.83 -10.25
CA GLY A 438 2.46 -5.90 -11.19
C GLY A 438 1.42 -6.58 -12.06
#